data_AF-A0A127SUX3-F1
#
_entry.id   AF-A0A127SUX3-F1
#
_cell.length_a   1.000
_cell.length_b   1.000
_cell.length_c   1.000
_cell.angle_alpha   90.00
_cell.angle_beta   90.00
_cell.angle_gamma   90.00
#
_symmetry.space_group_name_H-M   'P 1'
#
loop_
_entity.id
_entity.type
_entity.pdbx_description
1 polymer ?
#
loop_
_entity_poly.entity_id
_entity_poly.type
_entity_poly.pdbx_seq_one_letter_code
_entity_poly.pdbx_strand_id
1 'polypeptide(L)'
;MKYRVVSVLKDNRPRFLIISDIEEIEILPSKYLKHLEQINASPNTVKSAAFALSYYYNYLQKQTIGSDEITLLSYSEQNKHFIDFLYWVKSGKHTEHNTQTSNKTCN
;
A
#
# COMPACT_ATOMS: atom_id res chain seq x y z
N MET A 1 -14.51 1.67 5.05
CA MET A 1 -13.12 1.28 5.30
C MET A 1 -12.17 2.13 4.50
N LYS A 2 -11.12 2.61 5.16
CA LYS A 2 -9.98 3.30 4.58
C LYS A 2 -8.77 2.73 5.28
N TYR A 3 -7.79 2.25 4.52
CA TYR A 3 -6.55 1.73 5.09
C TYR A 3 -5.56 2.89 5.24
N ARG A 4 -4.93 3.01 6.41
CA ARG A 4 -3.94 4.06 6.70
C ARG A 4 -2.65 3.48 7.25
N VAL A 5 -1.54 4.14 6.93
CA VAL A 5 -0.24 3.83 7.52
C VAL A 5 -0.13 4.51 8.87
N VAL A 6 0.29 3.76 9.89
CA VAL A 6 0.69 4.31 11.20
C VAL A 6 2.13 3.93 11.48
N SER A 7 2.85 4.82 12.16
CA SER A 7 4.20 4.54 12.65
C SER A 7 4.20 4.43 14.17
N VAL A 8 4.82 3.37 14.69
CA VAL A 8 5.06 3.16 16.11
C VAL A 8 6.55 3.19 16.38
N LEU A 9 6.97 3.82 17.48
CA LEU A 9 8.36 3.78 17.92
C LEU A 9 8.62 2.47 18.66
N LYS A 10 9.62 1.72 18.20
CA LYS A 10 10.11 0.52 18.89
C LYS A 10 11.62 0.48 18.75
N ASP A 11 12.32 0.34 19.87
CA ASP A 11 13.79 0.31 19.94
C ASP A 11 14.42 1.59 19.31
N ASN A 12 13.79 2.75 19.53
CA ASN A 12 14.15 4.05 18.91
C ASN A 12 14.12 4.06 17.36
N ARG A 13 13.43 3.11 16.73
CA ARG A 13 13.24 3.06 15.28
C ARG A 13 11.74 3.10 14.94
N PRO A 14 11.34 3.84 13.89
CA PRO A 14 9.96 3.81 13.43
C PRO A 14 9.67 2.46 12.78
N ARG A 15 8.57 1.83 13.19
CA ARG A 15 7.98 0.67 12.53
C ARG A 15 6.66 1.06 11.91
N PHE A 16 6.41 0.62 10.69
CA PHE A 16 5.19 0.95 9.95
C PHE A 16 4.20 -0.22 10.02
N LEU A 17 2.93 0.11 10.27
CA LEU A 17 1.81 -0.81 10.25
C LEU A 17 0.71 -0.26 9.35
N ILE A 18 -0.13 -1.15 8.83
CA ILE A 18 -1.33 -0.78 8.08
C ILE A 18 -2.53 -1.13 8.94
N ILE A 19 -3.42 -0.17 9.13
CA ILE A 19 -4.64 -0.35 9.90
C ILE A 19 -5.88 0.02 9.07
N SER A 20 -6.99 -0.66 9.34
CA SER A 20 -8.30 -0.39 8.75
C SER A 20 -9.04 0.76 9.46
N ASP A 21 -10.26 1.10 9.05
CA ASP A 21 -11.06 2.16 9.68
C ASP A 21 -11.64 1.77 11.04
N ILE A 22 -11.70 0.47 11.33
CA ILE A 22 -12.07 -0.09 12.64
C ILE A 22 -10.85 -0.25 13.56
N GLU A 23 -9.71 0.37 13.22
CA GLU A 23 -8.47 0.35 13.99
C GLU A 23 -7.85 -1.05 14.16
N GLU A 24 -8.17 -1.98 13.27
CA GLU A 24 -7.55 -3.31 13.24
C GLU A 24 -6.29 -3.31 12.36
N ILE A 25 -5.27 -4.06 12.79
CA ILE A 25 -4.02 -4.20 12.06
C ILE A 25 -4.19 -5.23 10.94
N GLU A 26 -3.87 -4.81 9.72
CA GLU A 26 -3.80 -5.71 8.57
C GLU A 26 -2.54 -6.59 8.66
N ILE A 27 -2.75 -7.88 8.92
CA ILE A 27 -1.67 -8.83 9.27
C ILE A 27 -0.71 -9.06 8.11
N LEU A 28 -1.24 -9.34 6.91
CA LEU A 28 -0.43 -9.67 5.73
C LEU A 28 0.55 -8.55 5.35
N PRO A 29 0.13 -7.28 5.15
CA PRO A 29 1.06 -6.22 4.82
C PRO A 29 2.01 -5.91 5.99
N SER A 30 1.55 -6.01 7.25
CA SER A 30 2.41 -5.81 8.43
C SER A 30 3.51 -6.87 8.51
N LYS A 31 3.22 -8.12 8.14
CA LYS A 31 4.22 -9.20 8.06
C LYS A 31 5.26 -8.93 6.98
N TYR A 32 4.84 -8.41 5.82
CA TYR A 32 5.77 -8.01 4.75
C TYR A 32 6.66 -6.83 5.17
N LEU A 33 6.11 -5.80 5.82
CA LEU A 33 6.89 -4.67 6.33
C LEU A 33 7.93 -5.13 7.36
N LYS A 34 7.56 -6.05 8.26
CA LYS A 34 8.50 -6.70 9.18
C LYS A 34 9.60 -7.47 8.44
N HIS A 35 9.28 -8.17 7.37
CA HIS A 35 10.30 -8.85 6.55
C HIS A 35 11.29 -7.86 5.93
N LEU A 36 10.83 -6.71 5.42
CA LEU A 36 11.71 -5.65 4.92
C LEU A 36 12.68 -5.13 6.01
N GLU A 37 12.20 -4.96 7.25
CA GLU A 37 13.08 -4.63 8.38
C GLU A 37 14.13 -5.72 8.64
N GLN A 38 13.75 -7.01 8.55
CA GLN A 38 14.64 -8.14 8.80
C GLN A 38 15.76 -8.28 7.76
N ILE A 39 15.51 -7.88 6.52
CA ILE A 39 16.53 -7.85 5.46
C ILE A 39 17.31 -6.53 5.41
N ASN A 40 17.21 -5.70 6.46
CA ASN A 40 17.88 -4.41 6.60
C ASN A 40 17.53 -3.40 5.49
N ALA A 41 16.30 -3.42 4.97
CA ALA A 41 15.82 -2.37 4.10
C ALA A 41 15.86 -1.01 4.82
N SER A 42 16.19 0.06 4.10
CA SER A 42 16.26 1.39 4.70
C SER A 42 14.89 1.83 5.25
N PRO A 43 14.83 2.69 6.29
CA PRO A 43 13.56 3.19 6.81
C PRO A 43 12.68 3.86 5.74
N ASN A 44 13.29 4.54 4.76
CA ASN A 44 12.57 5.14 3.64
C ASN A 44 12.00 4.08 2.69
N THR A 45 12.71 2.98 2.45
CA THR A 45 12.20 1.84 1.67
C THR A 45 10.99 1.22 2.34
N VAL A 46 11.06 0.95 3.65
CA VAL A 46 9.92 0.39 4.41
C VAL A 46 8.74 1.36 4.42
N LYS A 47 8.99 2.66 4.61
CA LYS A 47 7.97 3.71 4.55
C LYS A 47 7.28 3.74 3.19
N SER A 48 8.03 3.78 2.09
CA SER A 48 7.47 3.79 0.74
C SER A 48 6.64 2.54 0.46
N ALA A 49 7.10 1.36 0.90
CA ALA A 49 6.35 0.12 0.80
C ALA A 49 5.02 0.18 1.60
N ALA A 50 5.05 0.72 2.82
CA ALA A 50 3.84 0.85 3.65
C ALA A 50 2.79 1.73 2.97
N PHE A 51 3.19 2.87 2.40
CA PHE A 51 2.27 3.73 1.66
C PHE A 51 1.73 3.04 0.41
N ALA A 52 2.59 2.42 -0.41
CA ALA A 52 2.16 1.71 -1.61
C ALA A 52 1.14 0.59 -1.29
N LEU A 53 1.39 -0.17 -0.22
CA LEU A 53 0.46 -1.20 0.26
C LEU A 53 -0.86 -0.59 0.73
N SER A 54 -0.83 0.50 1.50
CA SER A 54 -2.08 1.15 1.94
C SER A 54 -2.91 1.62 0.74
N TYR A 55 -2.27 2.16 -0.30
CA TYR A 55 -2.96 2.59 -1.52
C TYR A 55 -3.57 1.41 -2.25
N TYR A 56 -2.86 0.30 -2.34
CA TYR A 56 -3.35 -0.91 -2.98
C TYR A 56 -4.55 -1.51 -2.23
N TYR A 57 -4.51 -1.60 -0.90
CA TYR A 57 -5.64 -2.09 -0.10
C TYR A 57 -6.88 -1.19 -0.24
N ASN A 58 -6.70 0.14 -0.28
CA ASN A 58 -7.80 1.06 -0.57
C ASN A 58 -8.36 0.88 -2.00
N TYR A 59 -7.49 0.56 -2.98
CA TYR A 59 -7.91 0.28 -4.34
C TYR A 59 -8.71 -1.03 -4.43
N LEU A 60 -8.20 -2.12 -3.85
CA LEU A 60 -8.86 -3.43 -3.79
C LEU A 60 -10.27 -3.31 -3.21
N GLN A 61 -10.40 -2.58 -2.10
CA GLN A 61 -11.70 -2.33 -1.50
C GLN A 61 -12.68 -1.63 -2.45
N LYS A 62 -12.23 -0.61 -3.21
CA LYS A 62 -13.09 0.10 -4.17
C LYS A 62 -13.57 -0.82 -5.30
N GLN A 63 -12.80 -1.86 -5.61
CA GLN A 63 -13.17 -2.89 -6.59
C GLN A 63 -13.99 -4.03 -5.97
N THR A 64 -14.21 -4.04 -4.64
CA THR A 64 -14.87 -5.14 -3.92
C THR A 64 -14.20 -6.50 -4.19
N ILE A 65 -12.87 -6.51 -4.31
CA ILE A 65 -12.08 -7.71 -4.60
C ILE A 65 -11.04 -7.95 -3.49
N GLY A 66 -10.93 -9.19 -3.03
CA GLY A 66 -9.92 -9.66 -2.10
C GLY A 66 -8.55 -9.85 -2.76
N SER A 67 -7.48 -9.79 -1.96
CA SER A 67 -6.12 -10.01 -2.48
C SER A 67 -5.89 -11.44 -2.97
N ASP A 68 -6.56 -12.40 -2.35
CA ASP A 68 -6.56 -13.83 -2.72
C ASP A 68 -7.22 -14.05 -4.08
N GLU A 69 -8.32 -13.36 -4.37
CA GLU A 69 -9.00 -13.42 -5.67
C GLU A 69 -8.08 -12.96 -6.82
N ILE A 70 -7.22 -11.96 -6.59
CA ILE A 70 -6.23 -11.51 -7.60
C ILE A 70 -5.26 -12.62 -7.98
N THR A 71 -4.89 -13.49 -7.04
CA THR A 71 -3.94 -14.58 -7.32
C THR A 71 -4.54 -15.68 -8.20
N LEU A 72 -5.88 -15.74 -8.28
CA LEU A 72 -6.62 -16.72 -9.09
C LEU A 72 -6.87 -16.24 -10.53
N LEU A 73 -6.67 -14.94 -10.80
CA LEU A 73 -6.82 -14.37 -12.13
C LEU A 73 -5.74 -14.89 -13.10
N SER A 74 -6.06 -14.91 -14.40
CA SER A 74 -5.05 -15.17 -15.42
C SER A 74 -3.97 -14.08 -15.43
N TYR A 75 -2.79 -14.38 -15.98
CA TYR A 75 -1.70 -13.40 -16.08
C TYR A 75 -2.14 -12.09 -16.76
N SER A 76 -2.94 -12.17 -17.83
CA SER A 76 -3.44 -11.01 -18.55
C SER A 76 -4.35 -10.13 -17.67
N GLU A 77 -5.22 -10.77 -16.89
CA GLU A 77 -6.14 -10.09 -15.96
C GLU A 77 -5.39 -9.47 -14.78
N GLN A 78 -4.40 -10.18 -14.20
CA GLN A 78 -3.52 -9.61 -13.18
C GLN A 78 -2.77 -8.40 -13.72
N ASN A 79 -2.18 -8.50 -14.92
CA ASN A 79 -1.46 -7.38 -15.53
C ASN A 79 -2.39 -6.17 -15.75
N LYS A 80 -3.61 -6.40 -16.25
CA LYS A 80 -4.61 -5.34 -16.40
C LYS A 80 -4.97 -4.71 -15.05
N HIS A 81 -5.22 -5.53 -14.02
CA HIS A 81 -5.52 -5.06 -12.67
C HIS A 81 -4.43 -4.14 -12.11
N PHE A 82 -3.15 -4.54 -12.25
CA PHE A 82 -2.04 -3.71 -11.78
C PHE A 82 -1.88 -2.42 -12.61
N ILE A 83 -2.11 -2.47 -13.92
CA ILE A 83 -2.13 -1.25 -14.77
C ILE A 83 -3.24 -0.30 -14.32
N ASP A 84 -4.44 -0.82 -14.06
CA ASP A 84 -5.59 -0.02 -13.60
C ASP A 84 -5.34 0.59 -12.22
N PHE A 85 -4.67 -0.15 -11.33
CA PHE A 85 -4.18 0.39 -10.06
C PHE A 85 -3.20 1.56 -10.28
N LEU A 86 -2.24 1.43 -11.19
CA LEU A 86 -1.28 2.50 -11.49
C LEU A 86 -1.98 3.74 -12.06
N TYR A 87 -2.98 3.57 -12.94
CA TYR A 87 -3.79 4.69 -13.43
C TYR A 87 -4.63 5.33 -12.31
N TRP A 88 -5.16 4.53 -11.40
CA TRP A 88 -5.87 5.03 -10.23
C TRP A 88 -4.95 5.88 -9.34
N VAL A 89 -3.73 5.42 -9.07
CA VAL A 89 -2.71 6.21 -8.33
C VAL A 89 -2.38 7.50 -9.07
N LYS A 90 -2.07 7.42 -10.37
CA LYS A 90 -1.73 8.57 -11.23
C LYS A 90 -2.82 9.64 -11.25
N SER A 91 -4.08 9.23 -11.24
CA SER A 91 -5.24 10.13 -11.18
C SER A 91 -5.42 10.84 -9.82
N GLY A 92 -4.55 10.57 -8.85
CA GLY A 92 -4.57 11.19 -7.52
C GLY A 92 -5.55 10.56 -6.53
N LYS A 93 -6.29 9.52 -6.93
CA LYS A 93 -7.38 8.92 -6.14
C LYS A 93 -6.96 8.24 -4.83
N HIS A 94 -5.66 8.10 -4.62
CA HIS A 94 -5.04 7.63 -3.37
C HIS A 94 -4.82 8.76 -2.34
N THR A 95 -4.94 10.01 -2.77
CA THR A 95 -4.83 11.22 -1.94
C THR A 95 -6.22 11.74 -1.57
N GLU A 96 -6.33 12.53 -0.49
CA GLU A 96 -7.60 13.09 -0.04
C GLU A 96 -8.14 14.16 -1.01
N HIS A 97 -7.26 14.87 -1.71
CA HIS A 97 -7.61 15.98 -2.60
C HIS A 97 -7.62 15.58 -4.08
N ASN A 98 -7.55 14.29 -4.42
CA ASN A 98 -7.40 13.80 -5.79
C ASN A 98 -6.28 14.51 -6.57
N THR A 99 -5.19 14.87 -5.88
CA THR A 99 -4.07 15.59 -6.47
C THR A 99 -3.37 14.68 -7.47
N GLN A 100 -3.44 15.03 -8.75
CA GLN A 100 -2.74 14.29 -9.79
C GLN A 100 -1.24 14.40 -9.55
N THR A 101 -0.56 13.24 -9.62
CA THR A 101 0.90 13.22 -9.51
C THR A 101 1.47 13.90 -10.76
N SER A 102 2.10 15.05 -10.57
CA SER A 102 2.90 15.67 -11.61
C SER A 102 4.23 14.93 -11.67
N ASN A 103 4.66 14.44 -12.84
CA ASN A 103 6.00 13.84 -13.04
C ASN A 103 7.14 14.88 -12.90
N LYS A 104 6.93 15.98 -12.17
CA LYS A 104 7.83 17.13 -12.14
C LYS A 104 9.01 17.00 -11.19
N THR A 105 9.15 15.92 -10.42
CA THR A 105 10.37 15.68 -9.63
C THR A 105 10.58 14.20 -9.30
N CYS A 106 11.66 13.62 -9.84
CA CYS A 106 12.52 12.70 -9.08
C CYS A 106 13.42 13.59 -8.22
N ASN A 107 13.26 13.56 -6.90
CA ASN A 107 14.25 14.10 -5.97
C ASN A 107 14.64 12.98 -5.00
#